data_AF-A0A7Y7Y765-F1
#
_entry.id   AF-A0A7Y7Y765-F1
#
_cell.length_a   1.000
_cell.length_b   1.000
_cell.length_c   1.000
_cell.angle_alpha   90.00
_cell.angle_beta   90.00
_cell.angle_gamma   90.00
#
_symmetry.space_group_name_H-M   'P 1'
#
loop_
_entity.id
_entity.type
_entity.pdbx_description
1 polymer ?
#
loop_
_entity_poly.entity_id
_entity_poly.type
_entity_poly.pdbx_seq_one_letter_code
_entity_poly.pdbx_strand_id
1 'polypeptide(L)' 'MTDTFDETQASVLIGTAEKMIELWNNLSPEKQAVLLARFGNQENALAALVTTRLLAPAQS' A
#
# COMPACT_ATOMS: atom_id res chain seq x y z
N MET A 1 -20.07 -2.66 23.47
CA MET A 1 -19.76 -2.70 22.03
C MET A 1 -18.78 -3.82 21.85
N THR A 2 -19.21 -4.94 21.27
CA THR A 2 -18.29 -5.99 20.83
C THR A 2 -17.65 -5.48 19.55
N ASP A 3 -16.43 -4.96 19.67
CA ASP A 3 -15.46 -4.79 18.58
C ASP A 3 -15.08 -6.19 18.08
N THR A 4 -16.02 -6.88 17.44
CA THR A 4 -15.70 -8.16 16.81
C THR A 4 -15.04 -7.84 15.48
N PHE A 5 -13.72 -7.70 15.53
CA PHE A 5 -12.89 -7.77 14.34
C PHE A 5 -13.14 -9.13 13.69
N ASP A 6 -14.04 -9.14 12.72
CA ASP A 6 -14.49 -10.34 12.03
C ASP A 6 -13.35 -10.92 11.17
N GLU A 7 -13.29 -12.24 11.05
CA GLU A 7 -12.29 -12.95 10.22
C GLU A 7 -12.27 -12.44 8.77
N THR A 8 -13.41 -11.94 8.28
CA THR A 8 -13.54 -11.29 6.98
C THR A 8 -12.77 -9.97 6.93
N GLN A 9 -12.85 -9.14 7.98
CA GLN A 9 -12.10 -7.88 8.07
C GLN A 9 -10.60 -8.14 8.21
N ALA A 10 -10.22 -9.17 8.98
CA ALA A 10 -8.85 -9.63 9.08
C ALA A 10 -8.29 -10.03 7.71
N SER A 11 -9.04 -10.86 6.98
CA SER A 11 -8.65 -11.36 5.65
C SER A 11 -8.50 -10.23 4.64
N VAL A 12 -9.39 -9.23 4.66
CA VAL A 12 -9.29 -8.06 3.77
C VAL A 12 -8.06 -7.20 4.08
N LEU A 13 -7.75 -6.98 5.36
CA LEU A 13 -6.58 -6.20 5.77
C LEU A 13 -5.28 -6.92 5.44
N ILE A 14 -5.20 -8.24 5.67
CA ILE A 14 -4.04 -9.06 5.30
C ILE A 14 -3.84 -9.02 3.79
N GLY A 15 -4.88 -9.30 2.99
CA GLY A 15 -4.77 -9.25 1.53
C GLY A 15 -4.40 -7.86 1.00
N THR A 16 -4.83 -6.80 1.68
CA THR A 16 -4.42 -5.43 1.34
C THR A 16 -2.95 -5.19 1.63
N ALA A 17 -2.45 -5.63 2.80
CA ALA A 17 -1.05 -5.51 3.17
C ALA A 17 -0.14 -6.31 2.24
N GLU A 18 -0.53 -7.54 1.87
CA GLU A 18 0.18 -8.36 0.89
C GLU A 18 0.32 -7.63 -0.45
N LYS A 19 -0.77 -7.03 -0.95
CA LYS A 19 -0.79 -6.29 -2.21
C LYS A 19 0.08 -5.02 -2.16
N MET A 20 0.15 -4.36 -1.01
CA MET A 20 1.08 -3.24 -0.78
C MET A 20 2.53 -3.70 -0.86
N ILE A 21 2.88 -4.82 -0.24
CA ILE A 21 4.22 -5.39 -0.26
C ILE A 21 4.60 -5.81 -1.70
N GLU A 22 3.69 -6.45 -2.43
CA GLU A 22 3.91 -6.78 -3.84
C GLU A 22 4.16 -5.54 -4.71
N LEU A 23 3.36 -4.48 -4.50
CA LEU A 23 3.58 -3.20 -5.18
C LEU A 23 4.96 -2.61 -4.87
N TRP A 24 5.40 -2.69 -3.61
CA TRP A 24 6.73 -2.25 -3.20
C TRP A 24 7.83 -3.03 -3.90
N ASN A 25 7.73 -4.36 -3.87
CA ASN A 25 8.75 -5.27 -4.42
C ASN A 25 8.84 -5.19 -5.94
N ASN A 26 7.78 -4.79 -6.63
CA ASN A 26 7.77 -4.55 -8.07
C ASN A 26 8.44 -3.21 -8.47
N LEU A 27 8.74 -2.31 -7.53
CA LEU A 27 9.48 -1.09 -7.81
C LEU A 27 10.98 -1.38 -7.92
N SER A 28 11.65 -0.72 -8.86
CA SER A 28 13.12 -0.72 -8.88
C SER A 28 13.67 -0.06 -7.61
N PRO A 29 14.88 -0.44 -7.15
CA PRO A 29 15.49 0.15 -5.95
C PRO A 29 15.59 1.69 -6.01
N GLU A 30 15.82 2.25 -7.20
CA GLU A 30 15.86 3.69 -7.41
C GLU A 30 14.50 4.36 -7.13
N LYS A 31 13.39 3.74 -7.55
CA LYS A 31 12.03 4.24 -7.28
C LYS A 31 11.69 4.13 -5.80
N GLN A 32 12.08 3.03 -5.16
CA GLN A 32 11.93 2.88 -3.71
C GLN A 32 12.71 3.97 -2.96
N ALA A 33 13.96 4.24 -3.34
CA ALA A 33 14.79 5.27 -2.73
C ALA A 33 14.18 6.68 -2.90
N VAL A 34 13.64 7.01 -4.07
CA VAL A 34 12.94 8.29 -4.30
C VAL A 34 11.70 8.41 -3.42
N LEU A 35 10.91 7.34 -3.29
CA LEU A 35 9.72 7.34 -2.44
C LEU A 35 10.10 7.48 -0.96
N LEU A 36 11.12 6.75 -0.49
CA LEU A 36 11.63 6.88 0.88
C LEU A 36 12.17 8.28 1.15
N ALA A 37 12.90 8.89 0.21
CA ALA A 37 13.39 10.26 0.35
C ALA A 37 12.25 11.29 0.42
N ARG A 38 11.11 11.03 -0.23
CA ARG A 38 9.96 11.93 -0.26
C ARG A 38 9.00 11.76 0.92
N PHE A 39 8.82 10.52 1.37
CA PHE A 39 7.79 10.16 2.36
C PHE A 39 8.36 9.71 3.71
N GLY A 40 9.69 9.58 3.82
CA GLY A 40 10.45 9.35 5.05
C GLY A 40 10.52 7.89 5.50
N ASN A 41 9.45 7.12 5.33
CA ASN A 41 9.41 5.70 5.66
C ASN A 41 8.62 4.91 4.60
N GLN A 42 8.72 3.58 4.68
CA GLN A 42 8.07 2.68 3.72
C GLN A 42 6.54 2.74 3.80
N GLU A 43 5.96 2.87 5.00
CA GLU A 43 4.51 2.93 5.19
C GLU A 43 3.89 4.15 4.51
N ASN A 44 4.49 5.33 4.69
CA ASN A 44 4.04 6.57 4.05
C ASN A 44 4.24 6.53 2.54
N ALA A 45 5.36 5.96 2.08
CA ALA A 45 5.63 5.75 0.68
C ALA A 45 4.59 4.82 0.02
N LEU A 46 4.21 3.76 0.71
CA LEU A 46 3.16 2.83 0.29
C LEU A 46 1.78 3.48 0.31
N ALA A 47 1.44 4.21 1.37
CA ALA A 47 0.18 4.95 1.44
C ALA A 47 0.05 5.95 0.29
N ALA A 48 1.11 6.67 -0.03
CA ALA A 48 1.14 7.60 -1.17
C ALA A 48 1.05 6.87 -2.52
N LEU A 49 1.75 5.75 -2.69
CA LEU A 49 1.71 4.95 -3.91
C LEU A 49 0.32 4.37 -4.16
N VAL A 50 -0.29 3.76 -3.14
CA VAL A 50 -1.65 3.20 -3.20
C VAL A 50 -2.65 4.29 -3.47
N THR A 51 -2.57 5.43 -2.76
CA THR A 51 -3.45 6.57 -3.00
C THR A 51 -3.31 7.10 -4.43
N THR A 52 -2.09 7.20 -4.94
CA THR A 52 -1.85 7.62 -6.34
C THR A 52 -2.44 6.62 -7.33
N ARG A 53 -2.38 5.31 -7.06
CA ARG A 53 -3.01 4.28 -7.91
C ARG A 53 -4.53 4.28 -7.83
N LEU A 54 -5.11 4.59 -6.67
CA LEU A 54 -6.55 4.73 -6.47
C LEU A 54 -7.11 5.99 -7.14
N LEU A 55 -6.32 7.07 -7.16
CA LEU A 55 -6.68 8.35 -7.78
C LEU A 55 -6.29 8.42 -9.26
N ALA A 56 -5.39 7.54 -9.73
CA ALA A 56 -5.11 7.43 -11.15
C ALA A 56 -6.37 6.90 -11.85
N PRO A 57 -6.89 7.59 -12.89
CA PRO A 57 -7.98 7.04 -13.67
C PRO A 57 -7.53 5.67 -14.18
N ALA A 58 -8.39 4.66 -14.02
CA ALA A 58 -8.16 3.35 -14.61
C ALA A 58 -7.91 3.59 -16.10
N GLN A 59 -6.65 3.43 -16.51
CA GLN A 59 -6.21 3.71 -17.86
C GLN A 59 -7.05 2.82 -18.76
N SER A 60 -8.01 3.46 -19.44
CA SER A 60 -9.05 2.83 -20.27
C SER A 60 -8.47 2.40 -21.61
#